data_AF-A0A7X5VMR7-F1
#
_entry.id   AF-A0A7X5VMR7-F1
#
_cell.length_a   1.000
_cell.length_b   1.000
_cell.length_c   1.000
_cell.angle_alpha   90.00
_cell.angle_beta   90.00
_cell.angle_gamma   90.00
#
_symmetry.space_group_name_H-M   'P 1'
#
loop_
_entity.id
_entity.type
_entity.pdbx_description
1 polymer ?
#
loop_
_entity_poly.entity_id
_entity_poly.type
_entity_poly.pdbx_seq_one_letter_code
_entity_poly.pdbx_strand_id
1 'polypeptide(L)' 'PYLAARGRLAQRMMTQTASIQVAFDYSDLHDWREKFRLAALLAPVANALFANSSRIDGADTGYKSYRSAIWQETDPA' A
#
# COMPACT_ATOMS: atom_id res chain seq x y z
N PRO A 1 -3.09 22.11 1.17
CA PRO A 1 -3.16 20.87 0.36
C PRO A 1 -4.14 19.86 0.99
N TYR A 2 -5.08 19.29 0.23
CA TYR A 2 -6.19 18.44 0.72
C TYR A 2 -5.72 17.36 1.72
N LEU A 3 -4.72 16.56 1.35
CA LEU A 3 -4.25 15.44 2.15
C LEU A 3 -3.56 15.84 3.47
N ALA A 4 -3.07 17.08 3.59
CA ALA A 4 -2.44 17.53 4.83
C ALA A 4 -3.38 17.54 6.04
N ALA A 5 -4.70 17.62 5.80
CA ALA A 5 -5.72 17.62 6.85
C ALA A 5 -6.46 16.27 6.99
N ARG A 6 -6.10 15.25 6.18
CA ARG A 6 -6.86 13.99 6.08
C ARG A 6 -6.27 12.86 6.90
N GLY A 7 -4.95 12.78 7.00
CA GLY A 7 -4.30 11.72 7.75
C GLY A 7 -2.92 12.11 8.24
N ARG A 8 -2.55 11.54 9.38
CA ARG A 8 -1.29 11.84 10.06
C ARG A 8 -0.06 11.53 9.21
N LEU A 9 -0.14 10.51 8.35
CA LEU A 9 0.98 10.07 7.50
C LEU A 9 0.78 10.40 6.01
N ALA A 10 -0.26 11.16 5.66
CA ALA A 10 -0.64 11.42 4.27
C ALA A 10 0.46 12.09 3.43
N GLN A 11 1.17 13.07 4.01
CA GLN A 11 2.29 13.72 3.32
C GLN A 11 3.48 12.77 3.11
N ARG A 12 3.71 11.85 4.04
CA ARG A 12 4.75 10.82 3.91
C ARG A 12 4.38 9.79 2.85
N MET A 13 3.10 9.45 2.70
CA MET A 13 2.64 8.65 1.56
C MET A 13 3.05 9.30 0.24
N MET A 14 2.77 10.59 0.08
CA MET A 14 3.05 11.31 -1.17
C MET A 14 4.54 11.44 -1.48
N THR A 15 5.38 11.62 -0.46
CA THR A 15 6.77 12.09 -0.66
C THR A 15 7.84 11.06 -0.24
N GLN A 16 7.48 10.04 0.53
CA GLN A 16 8.42 9.11 1.15
C GLN A 16 8.01 7.63 0.95
N THR A 17 7.19 7.34 -0.06
CA THR A 17 6.87 5.95 -0.42
C THR A 17 7.11 5.69 -1.91
N ALA A 18 7.40 4.42 -2.22
CA ALA A 18 7.48 3.92 -3.58
C ALA A 18 6.80 2.54 -3.66
N SER A 19 6.28 2.19 -4.84
CA SER A 19 5.75 0.86 -5.12
C SER A 19 6.04 0.46 -6.55
N ILE A 20 6.18 -0.84 -6.74
CA ILE A 20 5.97 -1.47 -8.03
C ILE A 20 4.49 -1.88 -8.06
N GLN A 21 3.84 -1.66 -9.20
CA GLN A 21 2.45 -2.03 -9.42
C GLN A 21 2.37 -2.80 -10.74
N VAL A 22 1.51 -3.80 -10.79
CA VAL A 22 1.26 -4.61 -11.97
C VAL A 22 -0.20 -4.45 -12.35
N ALA A 23 -0.46 -4.33 -13.64
CA ALA A 23 -1.80 -4.31 -14.21
C ALA A 23 -2.05 -5.62 -14.93
N PHE A 24 -3.25 -6.17 -14.78
CA PHE A 24 -3.67 -7.42 -15.41
C PHE A 24 -4.87 -7.17 -16.31
N ASP A 25 -4.80 -7.70 -17.53
CA ASP A 25 -5.94 -7.72 -18.45
C ASP A 25 -6.94 -8.82 -18.06
N TYR A 26 -8.17 -8.64 -18.53
CA TYR A 26 -9.26 -9.60 -18.35
C TYR A 26 -9.98 -9.85 -19.68
N SER A 27 -10.50 -11.06 -19.86
CA SER A 27 -11.23 -11.42 -21.08
C SER A 27 -12.70 -10.99 -21.05
N ASP A 28 -13.31 -11.00 -19.85
CA ASP A 28 -14.70 -10.61 -19.63
C ASP A 28 -14.95 -10.20 -18.17
N LEU A 29 -16.19 -9.83 -17.85
CA LEU A 29 -16.57 -9.38 -16.51
C LEU A 29 -16.50 -10.47 -15.44
N HIS A 30 -16.65 -11.74 -15.81
CA HIS A 30 -16.56 -12.84 -14.86
C HIS A 30 -15.09 -13.07 -14.45
N ASP A 31 -14.19 -13.16 -15.42
CA ASP A 31 -12.74 -13.24 -15.22
C ASP A 31 -12.21 -12.05 -14.40
N TRP A 32 -12.65 -10.83 -14.72
CA TRP A 32 -12.28 -9.64 -13.94
C TRP A 32 -12.68 -9.77 -12.47
N ARG A 33 -13.90 -10.23 -12.17
CA ARG A 33 -14.39 -10.39 -10.78
C ARG A 33 -13.55 -11.40 -10.02
N GLU A 34 -13.19 -12.52 -10.64
CA GLU A 34 -12.38 -13.55 -10.01
C GLU A 34 -10.96 -13.06 -9.75
N LYS A 35 -10.29 -12.50 -10.77
CA LYS A 35 -8.95 -11.91 -10.65
C LYS A 35 -8.89 -10.80 -9.61
N PHE A 36 -9.87 -9.90 -9.61
CA PHE A 36 -9.92 -8.80 -8.65
C PHE A 36 -10.08 -9.30 -7.21
N ARG A 37 -11.01 -10.22 -6.97
CA ARG A 37 -11.22 -10.82 -5.63
C ARG A 37 -9.97 -11.56 -5.17
N LEU A 38 -9.38 -12.37 -6.03
CA LEU A 38 -8.15 -13.10 -5.71
C LEU A 38 -7.00 -12.16 -5.38
N ALA A 39 -6.77 -11.13 -6.22
CA ALA A 39 -5.72 -10.14 -5.98
C ALA A 39 -5.94 -9.37 -4.68
N ALA A 40 -7.19 -8.99 -4.35
CA ALA A 40 -7.51 -8.33 -3.09
C ALA A 40 -7.22 -9.22 -1.88
N LEU A 41 -7.57 -10.50 -1.94
CA LEU A 41 -7.27 -11.47 -0.88
C LEU A 41 -5.77 -11.74 -0.73
N LEU A 42 -5.02 -11.74 -1.84
CA LEU A 42 -3.57 -11.97 -1.85
C LEU A 42 -2.76 -10.71 -1.55
N ALA A 43 -3.36 -9.52 -1.53
CA ALA A 43 -2.64 -8.27 -1.28
C ALA A 43 -1.84 -8.25 0.04
N PRO A 44 -2.33 -8.78 1.18
CA PRO A 44 -1.54 -8.87 2.41
C PRO A 44 -0.34 -9.83 2.28
N VAL A 45 -0.50 -10.93 1.54
CA VAL A 45 0.59 -11.90 1.28
C VAL A 45 1.67 -11.26 0.43
N ALA A 46 1.29 -10.56 -0.65
CA ALA A 46 2.22 -9.82 -1.48
C ALA A 46 2.96 -8.73 -0.67
N ASN A 47 2.24 -8.00 0.19
CA ASN A 47 2.86 -7.01 1.07
C ASN A 47 3.90 -7.63 2.03
N ALA A 48 3.62 -8.82 2.58
CA ALA A 48 4.57 -9.52 3.44
C ALA A 48 5.81 -10.00 2.67
N LEU A 49 5.62 -10.58 1.47
CA LEU A 49 6.72 -11.07 0.62
C LEU A 49 7.65 -9.93 0.17
N PHE A 50 7.10 -8.76 -0.13
CA PHE A 50 7.85 -7.61 -0.65
C PHE A 50 8.11 -6.51 0.40
N ALA A 51 7.98 -6.83 1.69
CA ALA A 51 8.23 -5.89 2.77
C ALA A 51 9.68 -5.40 2.77
N ASN A 52 9.90 -4.11 2.53
CA ASN A 52 11.24 -3.56 2.27
C ASN A 52 11.48 -2.16 2.87
N SER A 53 10.68 -1.73 3.85
CA SER A 53 10.74 -0.37 4.38
C SER A 53 10.68 -0.38 5.92
N SER A 54 11.67 -0.99 6.57
CA SER A 54 11.69 -1.14 8.04
C SER A 54 12.28 0.05 8.78
N ARG A 55 12.92 0.99 8.06
CA ARG A 55 13.61 2.17 8.62
C ARG A 55 13.15 3.45 7.95
N ILE A 56 13.07 4.53 8.74
CA ILE A 56 12.81 5.89 8.26
C ILE A 56 13.57 6.88 9.15
N ASP A 57 14.00 8.02 8.60
CA ASP A 57 14.68 9.09 9.34
C ASP A 57 15.86 8.58 10.20
N GLY A 58 16.57 7.55 9.71
CA GLY A 58 17.72 6.93 10.39
C GLY A 58 17.38 5.88 11.46
N ALA A 59 16.11 5.72 11.85
CA ALA A 59 15.68 4.84 12.93
C ALA A 59 14.83 3.65 12.46
N ASP A 60 14.75 2.60 13.27
CA ASP A 60 13.83 1.47 13.06
C ASP A 60 12.39 1.87 13.37
N THR A 61 11.45 1.43 12.53
CA THR A 61 10.03 1.80 12.65
C THR A 61 9.21 0.81 13.48
N GLY A 62 9.74 -0.36 13.79
CA GLY A 62 8.98 -1.48 14.37
C GLY A 62 8.13 -2.26 13.34
N TYR A 63 8.07 -1.81 12.09
CA TYR A 63 7.38 -2.50 11.00
C TYR A 63 8.38 -3.17 10.06
N LYS A 64 7.96 -4.25 9.39
CA LYS A 64 8.69 -4.80 8.23
C LYS A 64 8.42 -3.98 6.97
N SER A 65 7.19 -3.51 6.81
CA SER A 65 6.77 -2.57 5.76
C SER A 65 6.10 -1.36 6.39
N TYR A 66 6.89 -0.35 6.77
CA TYR A 66 6.37 0.93 7.23
C TYR A 66 5.51 1.63 6.17
N ARG A 67 5.78 1.42 4.88
CA ARG A 67 4.94 1.88 3.78
C ARG A 67 3.47 1.46 3.97
N SER A 68 3.25 0.23 4.39
CA SER A 68 1.89 -0.29 4.56
C SER A 68 1.20 0.29 5.81
N ALA A 69 1.96 0.64 6.85
CA ALA A 69 1.46 1.41 7.98
C ALA A 69 1.11 2.85 7.58
N ILE A 70 1.94 3.49 6.74
CA ILE A 70 1.66 4.83 6.19
C ILE A 70 0.30 4.85 5.46
N TRP A 71 0.01 3.84 4.63
CA TRP A 71 -1.26 3.78 3.90
C TRP A 71 -2.49 3.68 4.80
N GLN A 72 -2.39 3.04 5.96
CA GLN A 72 -3.50 2.96 6.93
C GLN A 72 -3.81 4.31 7.59
N GLU A 73 -2.88 5.26 7.55
CA GLU A 73 -2.92 6.57 8.23
C GLU A 73 -2.94 7.74 7.24
N THR A 74 -3.16 7.44 5.96
CA THR A 74 -3.15 8.43 4.87
C THR A 74 -4.47 9.20 4.78
N ASP A 75 -5.60 8.49 4.81
CA ASP A 75 -6.95 9.08 4.81
C ASP A 75 -7.90 8.09 5.50
N PRO A 76 -7.79 7.90 6.83
CA PRO A 76 -8.70 7.05 7.58
C PRO A 76 -10.14 7.58 7.46
N ALA A 77 -11.09 6.65 7.34
CA ALA A 77 -12.52 6.95 7.21
C ALA A 77 -13.12 7.65 8.43
#